data_AF-A0A5C6AN39-F1
#
_entry.id   AF-A0A5C6AN39-F1
#
_cell.length_a   1.000
_cell.length_b   1.000
_cell.length_c   1.000
_cell.angle_alpha   90.00
_cell.angle_beta   90.00
_cell.angle_gamma   90.00
#
_symmetry.space_group_name_H-M   'P 1'
#
loop_
_entity.id
_entity.type
_entity.pdbx_description
1 polymer ?
#
loop_
_entity_poly.entity_id
_entity_poly.type
_entity_poly.pdbx_seq_one_letter_code
_entity_poly.pdbx_strand_id
1 'polypeptide(L)'
;MTSAYPLPVDFDKVGDYPARAGAGGGYVWDELLEYRVWMHPERGAPDECDGEDYYYPFATYEEAIEFCQSVEGAEEPLALVLQREHLDEPEPGVYRHVTEPRHAEWPVEFLSRPRRTPDTIPNFLADDAPKNRLEPVSEL
;
A
#
# COMPACT_ATOMS: atom_id res chain seq x y z
N MET A 1 11.69 18.23 5.45
CA MET A 1 10.61 17.43 6.04
C MET A 1 11.09 16.00 6.12
N THR A 2 10.92 15.35 7.25
CA THR A 2 11.21 13.93 7.44
C THR A 2 9.86 13.27 7.76
N SER A 3 9.39 12.41 6.87
CA SER A 3 8.18 11.59 7.08
C SER A 3 8.59 10.27 7.73
N ALA A 4 7.75 9.72 8.60
CA ALA A 4 7.96 8.41 9.22
C ALA A 4 7.99 7.28 8.18
N TYR A 5 7.31 7.51 7.05
CA TYR A 5 7.20 6.59 5.93
C TYR A 5 7.74 7.22 4.63
N PRO A 6 8.01 6.41 3.59
CA PRO A 6 8.48 6.90 2.30
C PRO A 6 7.65 8.04 1.71
N LEU A 7 8.25 8.89 0.88
CA LEU A 7 7.52 9.91 0.13
C LEU A 7 7.08 9.37 -1.24
N PRO A 8 6.01 9.93 -1.84
CA PRO A 8 5.61 9.66 -3.20
C PRO A 8 6.75 9.80 -4.19
N VAL A 9 6.75 8.96 -5.23
CA VAL A 9 7.71 9.06 -6.33
C VAL A 9 7.52 10.36 -7.13
N ASP A 10 6.28 10.86 -7.21
CA ASP A 10 5.92 12.08 -7.90
C ASP A 10 4.83 12.83 -7.12
N PHE A 11 5.19 13.99 -6.57
CA PHE A 11 4.26 14.82 -5.77
C PHE A 11 3.16 15.44 -6.64
N ASP A 12 3.42 15.71 -7.92
CA ASP A 12 2.46 16.34 -8.81
C ASP A 12 1.37 15.35 -9.27
N LYS A 13 1.53 14.06 -8.95
CA LYS A 13 0.59 12.98 -9.28
C LYS A 13 -0.34 12.60 -8.14
N VAL A 14 -0.11 13.10 -6.93
CA VAL A 14 -0.97 12.84 -5.77
C VAL A 14 -2.38 13.35 -6.07
N GLY A 15 -3.37 12.45 -6.03
CA GLY A 15 -4.77 12.68 -6.36
C GLY A 15 -5.18 12.42 -7.80
N ASP A 16 -4.24 12.09 -8.69
CA ASP A 16 -4.54 11.75 -10.10
C ASP A 16 -4.82 10.26 -10.31
N TYR A 17 -4.56 9.42 -9.30
CA TYR A 17 -4.68 7.97 -9.44
C TYR A 17 -6.14 7.49 -9.34
N PRO A 18 -6.55 6.44 -10.07
CA PRO A 18 -7.91 5.93 -9.97
C PRO A 18 -8.20 5.38 -8.57
N ALA A 19 -9.43 5.58 -8.08
CA ALA A 19 -9.87 5.04 -6.79
C ALA A 19 -9.69 3.52 -6.70
N ARG A 20 -10.04 2.81 -7.79
CA ARG A 20 -9.90 1.35 -7.85
C ARG A 20 -8.43 0.93 -7.89
N ALA A 21 -8.00 0.23 -6.85
CA ALA A 21 -6.69 -0.42 -6.76
C ALA A 21 -6.84 -1.93 -6.52
N GLY A 22 -5.75 -2.67 -6.70
CA GLY A 22 -5.67 -4.06 -6.28
C GLY A 22 -5.68 -4.16 -4.75
N ALA A 23 -6.43 -5.14 -4.24
CA ALA A 23 -6.43 -5.48 -2.82
C ALA A 23 -5.49 -6.68 -2.55
N GLY A 24 -5.07 -6.82 -1.29
CA GLY A 24 -4.15 -7.88 -0.85
C GLY A 24 -2.78 -7.28 -0.56
N GLY A 25 -2.42 -7.25 0.73
CA GLY A 25 -1.22 -6.64 1.31
C GLY A 25 0.06 -7.34 0.88
N GLY A 26 0.38 -7.15 -0.40
CA GLY A 26 1.37 -7.86 -1.18
C GLY A 26 2.73 -8.06 -0.53
N TYR A 27 3.48 -8.93 -1.17
CA TYR A 27 4.78 -9.37 -0.68
C TYR A 27 5.92 -8.43 -1.02
N VAL A 28 5.71 -7.53 -1.99
CA VAL A 28 6.73 -6.63 -2.54
C VAL A 28 6.08 -5.34 -3.03
N TRP A 29 6.83 -4.24 -3.02
CA TRP A 29 6.40 -2.94 -3.55
C TRP A 29 7.60 -2.24 -4.22
N ASP A 30 7.34 -1.40 -5.23
CA ASP A 30 8.40 -0.66 -5.93
C ASP A 30 8.44 0.81 -5.49
N GLU A 31 7.30 1.49 -5.58
CA GLU A 31 7.19 2.93 -5.34
C GLU A 31 5.91 3.25 -4.57
N LEU A 32 6.00 4.27 -3.71
CA LEU A 32 4.83 4.88 -3.12
C LEU A 32 4.28 5.92 -4.10
N LEU A 33 2.97 5.92 -4.30
CA LEU A 33 2.27 6.83 -5.19
C LEU A 33 1.55 7.94 -4.41
N GLU A 34 0.79 7.57 -3.38
CA GLU A 34 0.08 8.49 -2.49
C GLU A 34 -0.39 7.77 -1.23
N TYR A 35 -0.72 8.53 -0.19
CA TYR A 35 -1.50 8.04 0.93
C TYR A 35 -2.98 8.33 0.69
N ARG A 36 -3.86 7.44 1.11
CA ARG A 36 -5.30 7.56 0.95
C ARG A 36 -5.98 7.40 2.29
N VAL A 37 -6.87 8.33 2.60
CA VAL A 37 -7.83 8.19 3.70
C VAL A 37 -9.19 7.97 3.07
N TRP A 38 -9.73 6.76 3.22
CA TRP A 38 -11.07 6.44 2.78
C TRP A 38 -12.11 7.00 3.73
N MET A 39 -13.22 7.46 3.18
CA MET A 39 -14.32 8.12 3.86
C MET A 39 -15.58 7.29 3.64
N HIS A 40 -16.24 7.00 4.75
CA HIS A 40 -17.37 6.08 4.83
C HIS A 40 -18.62 6.81 5.34
N PRO A 41 -19.53 7.27 4.45
CA PRO A 41 -20.75 7.96 4.86
C PRO A 41 -21.60 7.13 5.84
N GLU A 42 -21.61 5.81 5.70
CA GLU A 42 -22.31 4.89 6.61
C GLU A 42 -21.70 4.85 8.02
N ARG A 43 -20.47 5.33 8.18
CA ARG A 43 -19.76 5.50 9.46
C ARG A 43 -19.74 6.94 9.96
N GLY A 44 -20.47 7.85 9.30
CA GLY A 44 -20.63 9.24 9.73
C GLY A 44 -19.79 10.27 8.96
N ALA A 45 -19.07 9.85 7.91
CA ALA A 45 -18.42 10.81 7.02
C ALA A 45 -19.46 11.66 6.24
N PRO A 46 -19.08 12.86 5.75
CA PRO A 46 -19.93 13.62 4.84
C PRO A 46 -20.34 12.79 3.61
N ASP A 47 -21.60 12.92 3.20
CA ASP A 47 -22.08 12.27 1.98
C ASP A 47 -21.73 13.12 0.75
N GLU A 48 -20.50 12.97 0.26
CA GLU A 48 -19.99 13.70 -0.92
C GLU A 48 -20.17 12.90 -2.22
N CYS A 49 -20.51 11.61 -2.13
CA CYS A 49 -20.57 10.67 -3.25
C CYS A 49 -21.86 9.83 -3.26
N ASP A 50 -23.00 10.44 -2.91
CA ASP A 50 -24.33 9.81 -2.96
C ASP A 50 -24.42 8.44 -2.25
N GLY A 51 -23.78 8.34 -1.08
CA GLY A 51 -23.70 7.17 -0.23
C GLY A 51 -22.58 6.19 -0.56
N GLU A 52 -21.76 6.47 -1.58
CA GLU A 52 -20.59 5.66 -1.93
C GLU A 52 -19.34 6.11 -1.15
N ASP A 53 -18.43 5.15 -0.91
CA ASP A 53 -17.12 5.43 -0.34
C ASP A 53 -16.28 6.29 -1.29
N TYR A 54 -15.52 7.22 -0.72
CA TYR A 54 -14.59 8.09 -1.44
C TYR A 54 -13.29 8.24 -0.65
N TYR A 55 -12.27 8.88 -1.21
CA TYR A 55 -11.00 9.05 -0.51
C TYR A 55 -10.40 10.44 -0.72
N TYR A 56 -9.61 10.87 0.25
CA TYR A 56 -8.72 12.01 0.12
C TYR A 56 -7.26 11.55 -0.04
N PRO A 57 -6.55 12.04 -1.08
CA PRO A 57 -5.14 11.75 -1.30
C PRO A 57 -4.24 12.69 -0.50
N PHE A 58 -3.12 12.16 0.01
CA PHE A 58 -2.11 12.92 0.74
C PHE A 58 -0.70 12.54 0.28
N ALA A 59 0.21 13.52 0.34
CA ALA A 59 1.62 13.30 -0.02
C ALA A 59 2.45 12.75 1.14
N THR A 60 2.02 12.96 2.38
CA THR A 60 2.73 12.49 3.57
C THR A 60 1.80 11.68 4.47
N TYR A 61 2.39 10.73 5.21
CA TYR A 61 1.64 9.97 6.20
C TYR A 61 1.13 10.88 7.32
N GLU A 62 1.92 11.87 7.72
CA GLU A 62 1.58 12.80 8.79
C GLU A 62 0.31 13.61 8.47
N GLU A 63 0.18 14.11 7.23
CA GLU A 63 -1.04 14.81 6.79
C GLU A 63 -2.25 13.86 6.76
N ALA A 64 -2.05 12.63 6.27
CA ALA A 64 -3.12 11.64 6.19
C ALA A 64 -3.64 11.23 7.57
N ILE A 65 -2.74 10.95 8.51
CA ILE A 65 -3.13 10.52 9.86
C ILE A 65 -3.74 11.65 10.67
N GLU A 66 -3.24 12.89 10.53
CA GLU A 66 -3.85 14.07 11.16
C GLU A 66 -5.28 14.27 10.66
N PHE A 67 -5.49 14.16 9.34
CA PHE A 67 -6.82 14.24 8.74
C PHE A 67 -7.75 13.12 9.27
N CYS A 68 -7.32 11.86 9.20
CA CYS A 68 -8.07 10.70 9.68
C CYS A 68 -8.56 10.88 11.13
N GLN A 69 -7.68 11.36 12.02
CA GLN A 69 -8.00 11.57 13.43
C GLN A 69 -8.98 12.72 13.69
N SER A 70 -9.17 13.61 12.72
CA SER A 70 -10.01 14.81 12.84
C SER A 70 -11.41 14.66 12.23
N VAL A 71 -11.66 13.60 11.45
CA VAL A 71 -12.90 13.44 10.67
C VAL A 71 -13.61 12.13 11.04
N GLU A 72 -14.88 12.24 11.40
CA GLU A 72 -15.73 11.08 11.66
C GLU A 72 -15.95 10.26 10.38
N GLY A 73 -15.97 8.93 10.50
CA GLY A 73 -16.12 8.03 9.36
C GLY A 73 -14.89 7.88 8.47
N ALA A 74 -13.74 8.48 8.82
CA ALA A 74 -12.46 8.23 8.15
C ALA A 74 -11.87 6.85 8.51
N GLU A 75 -11.34 6.14 7.53
CA GLU A 75 -10.51 4.94 7.72
C GLU A 75 -9.05 5.32 8.02
N GLU A 76 -8.29 4.41 8.64
CA GLU A 76 -6.85 4.60 8.81
C GLU A 76 -6.15 4.75 7.43
N PRO A 77 -5.09 5.59 7.34
CA PRO A 77 -4.40 5.81 6.08
C PRO A 77 -3.92 4.51 5.45
N LEU A 78 -4.16 4.35 4.15
CA LEU A 78 -3.56 3.32 3.31
C LEU A 78 -2.51 3.94 2.40
N ALA A 79 -1.52 3.15 2.02
CA ALA A 79 -0.52 3.51 1.04
C ALA A 79 -0.89 2.94 -0.32
N LEU A 80 -1.10 3.80 -1.33
CA LEU A 80 -1.16 3.36 -2.71
C LEU A 80 0.26 3.15 -3.23
N VAL A 81 0.58 1.92 -3.62
CA VAL A 81 1.89 1.56 -4.16
C VAL A 81 1.81 1.10 -5.61
N LEU A 82 2.88 1.38 -6.35
CA LEU A 82 3.14 0.72 -7.63
C LEU A 82 3.87 -0.60 -7.36
N GLN A 83 3.37 -1.66 -7.98
CA GLN A 83 4.05 -2.94 -8.10
C GLN A 83 4.31 -3.17 -9.58
N ARG A 84 5.56 -3.08 -10.00
CA ARG A 84 5.97 -3.36 -11.40
C ARG A 84 5.92 -4.85 -11.68
N GLU A 85 6.28 -5.63 -10.68
CA GLU A 85 6.20 -7.08 -10.63
C GLU A 85 5.65 -7.46 -9.25
N HIS A 86 4.87 -8.53 -9.16
CA HIS A 86 4.27 -8.96 -7.90
C HIS A 86 4.13 -10.47 -7.80
N LEU A 87 3.85 -10.91 -6.58
CA LEU A 87 3.53 -12.30 -6.26
C LEU A 87 2.02 -12.41 -6.03
N ASP A 88 1.36 -13.19 -6.87
CA ASP A 88 0.00 -13.64 -6.64
C ASP A 88 0.04 -14.93 -5.79
N GLU A 89 -0.92 -15.07 -4.88
CA GLU A 89 -1.12 -16.28 -4.09
C GLU A 89 -2.54 -16.82 -4.35
N PRO A 90 -2.76 -17.56 -5.46
CA PRO A 90 -4.08 -18.11 -5.77
C PRO A 90 -4.58 -19.12 -4.72
N GLU A 91 -3.67 -19.83 -4.07
CA GLU A 91 -3.93 -20.76 -2.97
C GLU A 91 -2.89 -20.53 -1.87
N PRO A 92 -3.23 -20.71 -0.58
CA PRO A 92 -2.29 -20.53 0.51
C PRO A 92 -0.98 -21.31 0.30
N GLY A 93 0.14 -20.60 0.26
CA GLY A 93 1.49 -21.13 0.03
C GLY A 93 1.85 -21.40 -1.43
N VAL A 94 0.93 -21.19 -2.38
CA VAL A 94 1.18 -21.31 -3.82
C VAL A 94 1.39 -19.92 -4.40
N TYR A 95 2.62 -19.61 -4.77
CA TYR A 95 2.98 -18.28 -5.26
C TYR A 95 3.26 -18.30 -6.77
N ARG A 96 2.74 -17.28 -7.47
CA ARG A 96 2.97 -17.04 -8.88
C ARG A 96 3.58 -15.67 -9.09
N HIS A 97 4.72 -15.62 -9.77
CA HIS A 97 5.31 -14.36 -10.23
C HIS A 97 4.48 -13.78 -11.39
N VAL A 98 4.06 -12.54 -11.25
CA VAL A 98 3.33 -11.75 -12.25
C VAL A 98 4.16 -10.53 -12.61
N THR A 99 4.37 -10.30 -13.91
CA THR A 99 5.24 -9.23 -14.43
C THR A 99 4.47 -8.02 -14.95
N GLU A 100 3.15 -8.07 -14.89
CA GLU A 100 2.25 -6.99 -15.23
C GLU A 100 2.19 -5.96 -14.09
N PRO A 101 2.43 -4.66 -14.40
CA PRO A 101 2.32 -3.61 -13.39
C PRO A 101 0.90 -3.42 -12.87
N ARG A 102 0.77 -3.12 -11.58
CA ARG A 102 -0.50 -2.75 -10.95
C ARG A 102 -0.34 -1.72 -9.84
N HIS A 103 -1.43 -1.03 -9.52
CA HIS A 103 -1.56 -0.29 -8.26
C HIS A 103 -2.18 -1.17 -7.21
N ALA A 104 -1.72 -1.07 -5.96
CA ALA A 104 -2.29 -1.79 -4.84
C ALA A 104 -2.32 -0.90 -3.59
N GLU A 105 -3.32 -1.09 -2.74
CA GLU A 105 -3.42 -0.41 -1.45
C GLU A 105 -2.91 -1.30 -0.32
N TRP A 106 -2.04 -0.74 0.51
CA TRP A 106 -1.37 -1.44 1.61
C TRP A 106 -1.61 -0.73 2.95
N PRO A 107 -1.69 -1.49 4.05
CA PRO A 107 -1.43 -0.94 5.37
C PRO A 107 -0.07 -0.23 5.38
N VAL A 108 -0.02 0.97 5.94
CA VAL A 108 1.17 1.83 5.84
C VAL A 108 2.39 1.18 6.50
N GLU A 109 2.19 0.35 7.53
CA GLU A 109 3.27 -0.37 8.21
C GLU A 109 4.06 -1.27 7.26
N PHE A 110 3.43 -1.75 6.17
CA PHE A 110 4.10 -2.62 5.20
C PHE A 110 5.13 -1.88 4.36
N LEU A 111 5.11 -0.54 4.33
CA LEU A 111 6.17 0.27 3.73
C LEU A 111 7.50 0.20 4.49
N SER A 112 7.50 -0.32 5.73
CA SER A 112 8.74 -0.62 6.47
C SER A 112 9.51 -1.80 5.85
N ARG A 113 8.84 -2.64 5.05
CA ARG A 113 9.50 -3.71 4.30
C ARG A 113 10.42 -3.11 3.23
N PRO A 114 11.57 -3.73 2.94
CA PRO A 114 12.44 -3.29 1.86
C PRO A 114 11.69 -3.17 0.52
N ARG A 115 12.01 -2.14 -0.27
CA ARG A 115 11.55 -2.05 -1.65
C ARG A 115 12.04 -3.25 -2.45
N ARG A 116 11.23 -3.66 -3.43
CA ARG A 116 11.58 -4.73 -4.37
C ARG A 116 12.87 -4.39 -5.10
N THR A 117 13.73 -5.38 -5.19
CA THR A 117 14.92 -5.39 -6.04
C THR A 117 14.77 -6.49 -7.10
N PRO A 118 15.62 -6.52 -8.15
CA PRO A 118 15.62 -7.62 -9.11
C PRO A 118 15.73 -9.01 -8.45
N ASP A 119 16.34 -9.10 -7.26
CA ASP A 119 16.56 -10.36 -6.55
C ASP A 119 15.42 -10.71 -5.57
N THR A 120 14.53 -9.78 -5.22
CA THR A 120 13.52 -10.00 -4.17
C THR A 120 12.56 -11.14 -4.50
N ILE A 121 11.99 -11.16 -5.71
CA ILE A 121 11.05 -12.21 -6.14
C ILE A 121 11.78 -13.54 -6.41
N PRO A 122 12.92 -13.57 -7.15
CA PRO A 122 13.70 -14.79 -7.31
C PRO A 122 14.08 -15.45 -5.97
N ASN A 123 14.56 -14.67 -5.00
CA ASN A 123 14.93 -15.18 -3.69
C ASN A 123 13.71 -15.68 -2.89
N PHE A 124 12.56 -15.01 -3.02
CA PHE A 124 11.33 -15.45 -2.38
C PHE A 124 10.83 -16.82 -2.90
N LEU A 125 11.01 -17.07 -4.20
CA LEU A 125 10.55 -18.30 -4.88
C LEU A 125 11.58 -19.44 -4.85
N ALA A 126 12.78 -19.22 -4.32
CA ALA A 126 13.82 -20.23 -4.26
C ALA A 126 13.40 -21.43 -3.39
N ASP A 127 13.82 -22.65 -3.79
CA ASP A 127 13.48 -23.89 -3.08
C ASP A 127 14.04 -23.92 -1.64
N ASP A 128 15.12 -23.19 -1.40
CA ASP A 128 15.80 -23.04 -0.11
C ASP A 128 15.40 -21.76 0.64
N ALA A 129 14.39 -21.03 0.16
CA ALA A 129 13.91 -19.82 0.81
C ALA A 129 13.46 -20.12 2.26
N PRO A 130 13.86 -19.29 3.25
CA PRO A 130 13.47 -19.47 4.64
C PRO A 130 11.94 -19.48 4.78
N LYS A 131 11.39 -20.29 5.71
CA LYS A 131 9.92 -20.41 5.89
C LYS A 131 9.25 -19.07 6.23
N ASN A 132 9.95 -18.23 6.98
CA ASN A 132 9.66 -16.81 7.10
C ASN A 132 10.28 -16.14 5.86
N ARG A 133 9.51 -16.04 4.78
CA ARG A 133 10.04 -15.56 3.49
C ARG A 133 10.21 -14.04 3.44
N LEU A 134 9.65 -13.26 4.38
CA LEU A 134 9.50 -11.80 4.26
C LEU A 134 9.46 -11.00 5.57
N GLU A 135 9.51 -11.61 6.76
CA GLU A 135 9.71 -10.80 7.97
C GLU A 135 11.15 -10.27 7.96
N PRO A 136 11.40 -9.08 8.54
CA PRO A 136 12.77 -8.69 8.86
C PRO A 136 13.42 -9.81 9.69
N VAL A 137 14.63 -10.21 9.31
CA VAL A 137 15.47 -11.05 10.16
C VAL A 137 15.68 -10.24 11.43
N SER A 138 15.05 -10.63 12.54
CA SER A 138 15.41 -10.07 13.83
C SER A 138 16.82 -10.57 14.13
N GLU A 139 17.83 -9.75 13.87
CA GLU A 139 19.19 -10.03 14.32
C GLU A 139 19.16 -10.06 15.86
N LEU A 140 19.53 -11.23 16.42
CA LEU A 140 19.92 -11.42 17.82
C LEU A 140 21.44 -11.39 17.92
#